data_AF-A0A7C2VH95-F1
#
_entry.id   AF-A0A7C2VH95-F1
#
_cell.length_a   1.000
_cell.length_b   1.000
_cell.length_c   1.000
_cell.angle_alpha   90.00
_cell.angle_beta   90.00
_cell.angle_gamma   90.00
#
_symmetry.space_group_name_H-M   'P 1'
#
loop_
_entity.id
_entity.type
_entity.pdbx_description
1 polymer ?
#
loop_
_entity_poly.entity_id
_entity_poly.type
_entity_poly.pdbx_seq_one_letter_code
_entity_poly.pdbx_strand_id
1 'polypeptide(L)'
;RTMLRVAHLLGSPVLRCFLGSQADRQGAVPLREHLAECVRTLRAVAPLARDLGVMIAVENHAGDLQGRELRWLIEEAGPDYVGACLDTGNPVWVVEDPLLAAEVLAPYVVTTHVRDSRVMPHPRGAQVQWVPMGQGNVAIGAVIDHLRARRPQVAINLEIITGLPPRVLPYFEPDFWQLFPEMLAADFARFVARTVQPPNAPFAQLEAPPGAAPDPALCERLRLQQRQHFEESVRYCRTVLGLGERGRSG
;
A
#
# COMPACT_ATOMS: atom_id res chain seq x y z
N ARG A 1 0.85 4.58 22.47
CA ARG A 1 1.38 5.66 23.35
C ARG A 1 2.90 5.80 23.24
N THR A 2 3.71 4.79 23.58
CA THR A 2 5.19 4.86 23.51
C THR A 2 5.72 5.37 22.16
N MET A 3 5.24 4.80 21.06
CA MET A 3 5.68 5.20 19.71
C MET A 3 5.37 6.66 19.34
N LEU A 4 4.33 7.29 19.91
CA LEU A 4 4.06 8.72 19.71
C LEU A 4 5.15 9.57 20.37
N ARG A 5 5.57 9.19 21.59
CA ARG A 5 6.69 9.86 22.29
C ARG A 5 8.00 9.68 21.54
N VAL A 6 8.26 8.48 21.00
CA VAL A 6 9.45 8.21 20.16
C VAL A 6 9.43 9.06 18.88
N ALA A 7 8.30 9.12 18.17
CA ALA A 7 8.16 9.96 16.98
C ALA A 7 8.45 11.44 17.30
N HIS A 8 7.86 11.97 18.37
CA HIS A 8 8.10 13.34 18.83
C HIS A 8 9.57 13.59 19.22
N LEU A 9 10.18 12.69 20.01
CA LEU A 9 11.60 12.80 20.41
C LEU A 9 12.57 12.78 19.21
N LEU A 10 12.20 12.10 18.12
CA LEU A 10 12.97 12.06 16.87
C LEU A 10 12.58 13.19 15.89
N GLY A 11 11.66 14.09 16.27
CA GLY A 11 11.17 15.17 15.40
C GLY A 11 10.34 14.69 14.20
N SER A 12 9.81 13.46 14.22
CA SER A 12 8.92 12.95 13.18
C SER A 12 7.50 13.49 13.36
N PRO A 13 6.93 14.22 12.37
CA PRO A 13 5.55 14.69 12.43
C PRO A 13 4.53 13.56 12.18
N VAL A 14 4.98 12.37 11.81
CA VAL A 14 4.12 11.22 11.45
C VAL A 14 4.57 9.97 12.20
N LEU A 15 3.60 9.18 12.66
CA LEU A 15 3.77 7.80 13.13
C LEU A 15 2.94 6.85 12.27
N ARG A 16 3.58 5.96 11.50
CA ARG A 16 2.88 4.89 10.78
C ARG A 16 2.36 3.81 11.74
N CYS A 17 1.16 3.33 11.49
CA CYS A 17 0.60 2.06 11.99
C CYS A 17 -0.28 1.40 10.91
N PHE A 18 -0.80 0.22 11.20
CA PHE A 18 -1.69 -0.55 10.33
C PHE A 18 -2.66 -1.37 11.20
N LEU A 19 -3.73 -1.92 10.61
CA LEU A 19 -4.68 -2.76 11.33
C LEU A 19 -4.13 -4.18 11.47
N GLY A 20 -3.73 -4.80 10.35
CA GLY A 20 -3.33 -6.20 10.32
C GLY A 20 -2.90 -6.65 8.93
N SER A 21 -3.59 -7.63 8.38
CA SER A 21 -3.37 -8.20 7.04
C SER A 21 -4.69 -8.72 6.45
N GLN A 22 -4.65 -9.29 5.24
CA GLN A 22 -5.82 -10.01 4.69
C GLN A 22 -6.33 -11.16 5.59
N ALA A 23 -5.51 -11.73 6.48
CA ALA A 23 -5.96 -12.77 7.41
C ALA A 23 -7.05 -12.26 8.37
N ASP A 24 -7.03 -10.98 8.72
CA ASP A 24 -8.01 -10.31 9.59
C ASP A 24 -9.37 -10.09 8.89
N ARG A 25 -9.47 -10.37 7.58
CA ARG A 25 -10.74 -10.51 6.84
C ARG A 25 -11.32 -11.93 6.89
N GLN A 26 -10.51 -12.92 7.25
CA GLN A 26 -10.84 -14.35 7.27
C GLN A 26 -11.06 -14.90 8.68
N GLY A 27 -10.82 -14.07 9.71
CA GLY A 27 -10.99 -14.44 11.10
C GLY A 27 -12.45 -14.64 11.52
N ALA A 28 -12.63 -15.22 12.71
CA ALA A 28 -13.96 -15.38 13.32
C ALA A 28 -14.59 -14.03 13.75
N VAL A 29 -13.78 -12.96 13.81
CA VAL A 29 -14.23 -11.59 14.10
C VAL A 29 -14.41 -10.85 12.76
N PRO A 30 -15.59 -10.29 12.46
CA PRO A 30 -15.81 -9.51 11.24
C PRO A 30 -14.91 -8.28 11.14
N LEU A 31 -14.49 -7.91 9.92
CA LEU A 31 -13.65 -6.72 9.67
C LEU A 31 -14.23 -5.43 10.29
N ARG A 32 -15.56 -5.27 10.31
CA ARG A 32 -16.22 -4.11 10.93
C ARG A 32 -15.99 -4.02 12.44
N GLU A 33 -15.80 -5.14 13.14
CA GLU A 33 -15.45 -5.15 14.57
C GLU A 33 -13.98 -4.80 14.77
N HIS A 34 -13.08 -5.33 13.95
CA HIS A 34 -11.66 -4.92 13.93
C HIS A 34 -11.51 -3.41 13.68
N LEU A 35 -12.22 -2.87 12.68
CA LEU A 35 -12.29 -1.44 12.39
C LEU A 35 -12.78 -0.62 13.59
N ALA A 36 -13.83 -1.07 14.29
CA ALA A 36 -14.35 -0.40 15.47
C ALA A 36 -13.34 -0.40 16.64
N GLU A 37 -12.59 -1.48 16.86
CA GLU A 37 -11.51 -1.52 17.87
C GLU A 37 -10.32 -0.63 17.49
N CYS A 38 -9.97 -0.54 16.21
CA CYS A 38 -8.97 0.43 15.73
C CYS A 38 -9.41 1.87 16.02
N VAL A 39 -10.66 2.23 15.71
CA VAL A 39 -11.22 3.56 16.03
C VAL A 39 -11.19 3.83 17.54
N ARG A 40 -11.57 2.85 18.38
CA ARG A 40 -11.47 2.96 19.85
C ARG A 40 -10.03 3.21 20.31
N THR A 41 -9.08 2.45 19.76
CA THR A 41 -7.64 2.54 20.08
C THR A 41 -7.04 3.89 19.68
N LEU A 42 -7.41 4.41 18.50
CA LEU A 42 -6.99 5.73 18.00
C LEU A 42 -7.56 6.86 18.88
N ARG A 43 -8.88 6.83 19.17
CA ARG A 43 -9.53 7.80 20.06
C ARG A 43 -8.89 7.81 21.47
N ALA A 44 -8.48 6.65 22.00
CA ALA A 44 -7.80 6.52 23.30
C ALA A 44 -6.35 7.09 23.37
N VAL A 45 -5.76 7.44 22.22
CA VAL A 45 -4.46 8.14 22.12
C VAL A 45 -4.55 9.54 21.54
N ALA A 46 -5.72 9.97 21.07
CA ALA A 46 -5.93 11.26 20.42
C ALA A 46 -5.43 12.49 21.21
N PRO A 47 -5.62 12.61 22.54
CA PRO A 47 -5.09 13.75 23.29
C PRO A 47 -3.56 13.84 23.23
N LEU A 48 -2.87 12.69 23.29
CA LEU A 48 -1.41 12.62 23.24
C LEU A 48 -0.86 12.85 21.82
N ALA A 49 -1.58 12.41 20.78
CA ALA A 49 -1.20 12.67 19.39
C ALA A 49 -1.24 14.17 19.08
N ARG A 50 -2.34 14.84 19.49
CA ARG A 50 -2.52 16.29 19.36
C ARG A 50 -1.50 17.10 20.17
N ASP A 51 -1.31 16.77 21.44
CA ASP A 51 -0.35 17.43 22.34
C ASP A 51 1.10 17.39 21.81
N LEU A 52 1.51 16.25 21.23
CA LEU A 52 2.84 16.08 20.65
C LEU A 52 2.98 16.62 19.21
N GLY A 53 1.88 17.05 18.57
CA GLY A 53 1.85 17.45 17.16
C GLY A 53 2.13 16.31 16.17
N VAL A 54 1.89 15.06 16.56
CA VAL A 54 2.21 13.87 15.74
C VAL A 54 0.94 13.28 15.13
N MET A 55 0.92 13.24 13.80
CA MET A 55 -0.13 12.62 13.00
C MET A 55 0.01 11.10 12.98
N ILE A 56 -1.06 10.36 13.26
CA ILE A 56 -1.08 8.89 13.15
C ILE A 56 -1.46 8.51 11.73
N ALA A 57 -0.53 7.96 10.96
CA ALA A 57 -0.76 7.50 9.61
C ALA A 57 -1.12 6.01 9.60
N VAL A 58 -2.40 5.69 9.42
CA VAL A 58 -2.87 4.31 9.24
C VAL A 58 -2.64 3.92 7.78
N GLU A 59 -1.99 2.79 7.55
CA GLU A 59 -1.73 2.27 6.21
C GLU A 59 -2.84 1.31 5.75
N ASN A 60 -3.10 1.30 4.44
CA ASN A 60 -3.85 0.24 3.77
C ASN A 60 -2.91 -0.97 3.58
N HIS A 61 -2.67 -1.76 4.63
CA HIS A 61 -1.51 -2.64 4.77
C HIS A 61 -1.81 -4.11 4.44
N ALA A 62 -0.98 -4.74 3.60
CA ALA A 62 -0.97 -6.20 3.37
C ALA A 62 -2.35 -6.84 3.07
N GLY A 63 -3.27 -6.04 2.51
CA GLY A 63 -4.64 -6.39 2.20
C GLY A 63 -5.64 -6.40 3.36
N ASP A 64 -5.32 -5.72 4.47
CA ASP A 64 -6.27 -5.48 5.57
C ASP A 64 -7.43 -4.57 5.15
N LEU A 65 -7.16 -3.49 4.42
CA LEU A 65 -8.11 -2.42 4.08
C LEU A 65 -8.05 -2.00 2.60
N GLN A 66 -9.22 -1.78 2.01
CA GLN A 66 -9.44 -1.00 0.79
C GLN A 66 -9.44 0.49 1.12
N GLY A 67 -9.22 1.35 0.11
CA GLY A 67 -9.17 2.80 0.29
C GLY A 67 -10.42 3.40 0.94
N ARG A 68 -11.61 2.84 0.67
CA ARG A 68 -12.88 3.30 1.29
C ARG A 68 -13.01 2.94 2.76
N GLU A 69 -12.60 1.72 3.15
CA GLU A 69 -12.66 1.27 4.55
C GLU A 69 -11.63 2.05 5.39
N LEU A 70 -10.44 2.30 4.85
CA LEU A 70 -9.43 3.15 5.50
C LEU A 70 -9.91 4.61 5.62
N ARG A 71 -10.53 5.18 4.58
CA ARG A 71 -11.16 6.50 4.67
C ARG A 71 -12.19 6.56 5.81
N TRP A 72 -13.10 5.58 5.89
CA TRP A 72 -14.10 5.51 6.95
C TRP A 72 -13.45 5.47 8.35
N LEU A 73 -12.41 4.65 8.52
CA LEU A 73 -11.66 4.56 9.79
C LEU A 73 -11.05 5.91 10.20
N ILE A 74 -10.50 6.67 9.24
CA ILE A 74 -9.91 7.98 9.50
C ILE A 74 -10.98 9.02 9.85
N GLU A 75 -12.08 9.06 9.09
CA GLU A 75 -13.23 9.94 9.34
C GLU A 75 -13.84 9.69 10.73
N GLU A 76 -14.01 8.43 11.12
CA GLU A 76 -14.49 8.04 12.45
C GLU A 76 -13.48 8.34 13.57
N ALA A 77 -12.19 8.02 13.38
CA ALA A 77 -11.20 8.26 14.43
C ALA A 77 -10.99 9.76 14.71
N GLY A 78 -10.96 10.57 13.65
CA GLY A 78 -10.76 12.02 13.69
C GLY A 78 -9.63 12.45 12.73
N PRO A 79 -9.94 13.07 11.58
CA PRO A 79 -8.96 13.41 10.54
C PRO A 79 -7.99 14.54 10.91
N ASP A 80 -8.13 15.12 12.11
CA ASP A 80 -7.26 16.17 12.63
C ASP A 80 -5.98 15.62 13.31
N TYR A 81 -5.97 14.33 13.67
CA TYR A 81 -4.79 13.63 14.23
C TYR A 81 -4.56 12.23 13.65
N VAL A 82 -5.47 11.73 12.80
CA VAL A 82 -5.31 10.50 12.02
C VAL A 82 -5.34 10.82 10.53
N GLY A 83 -4.45 10.19 9.77
CA GLY A 83 -4.40 10.26 8.32
C GLY A 83 -4.02 8.92 7.70
N ALA A 84 -3.79 8.91 6.40
CA ALA A 84 -3.37 7.75 5.63
C ALA A 84 -1.85 7.74 5.40
N CYS A 85 -1.24 6.56 5.61
CA CYS A 85 -0.05 6.17 4.88
C CYS A 85 -0.54 5.47 3.61
N LEU A 86 -0.49 6.12 2.44
CA LEU A 86 -0.92 5.46 1.21
C LEU A 86 0.19 4.56 0.69
N ASP A 87 -0.05 3.25 0.75
CA ASP A 87 0.73 2.24 0.08
C ASP A 87 0.15 1.96 -1.32
N THR A 88 0.94 2.14 -2.39
CA THR A 88 0.47 1.92 -3.76
C THR A 88 0.48 0.45 -4.20
N GLY A 89 1.13 -0.44 -3.45
CA GLY A 89 1.25 -1.86 -3.78
C GLY A 89 0.25 -2.78 -3.07
N ASN A 90 -0.44 -2.30 -2.04
CA ASN A 90 -1.43 -3.09 -1.32
C ASN A 90 -2.85 -3.09 -1.92
N PRO A 91 -3.35 -2.04 -2.64
CA PRO A 91 -4.66 -2.07 -3.28
C PRO A 91 -4.84 -3.28 -4.22
N VAL A 92 -3.78 -3.63 -4.96
CA VAL A 92 -3.83 -4.80 -5.85
C VAL A 92 -3.98 -6.13 -5.11
N TRP A 93 -3.66 -6.23 -3.81
CA TRP A 93 -3.92 -7.44 -3.01
C TRP A 93 -5.39 -7.58 -2.54
N VAL A 94 -6.18 -6.51 -2.64
CA VAL A 94 -7.62 -6.44 -2.30
C VAL A 94 -8.50 -6.15 -3.52
N VAL A 95 -7.99 -6.53 -4.70
CA VAL A 95 -8.60 -6.31 -6.04
C VAL A 95 -9.06 -4.86 -6.27
N GLU A 96 -8.29 -3.90 -5.75
CA GLU A 96 -8.51 -2.45 -5.89
C GLU A 96 -7.44 -1.83 -6.81
N ASP A 97 -7.84 -0.85 -7.63
CA ASP A 97 -6.95 -0.07 -8.49
C ASP A 97 -6.12 0.92 -7.66
N PRO A 98 -4.77 0.94 -7.72
CA PRO A 98 -3.98 1.88 -6.92
C PRO A 98 -4.30 3.35 -7.14
N LEU A 99 -4.76 3.72 -8.34
CA LEU A 99 -5.22 5.09 -8.62
C LEU A 99 -6.57 5.39 -7.95
N LEU A 100 -7.50 4.43 -7.85
CA LEU A 100 -8.73 4.57 -7.06
C LEU A 100 -8.40 4.78 -5.58
N ALA A 101 -7.52 3.94 -5.01
CA ALA A 101 -7.09 4.07 -3.62
C ALA A 101 -6.48 5.47 -3.36
N ALA A 102 -5.66 5.96 -4.28
CA ALA A 102 -5.11 7.31 -4.21
C ALA A 102 -6.18 8.41 -4.30
N GLU A 103 -7.14 8.32 -5.22
CA GLU A 103 -8.26 9.27 -5.34
C GLU A 103 -9.13 9.33 -4.08
N VAL A 104 -9.43 8.19 -3.47
CA VAL A 104 -10.25 8.08 -2.26
C VAL A 104 -9.51 8.63 -1.03
N LEU A 105 -8.22 8.30 -0.90
CA LEU A 105 -7.43 8.62 0.30
C LEU A 105 -6.74 9.99 0.22
N ALA A 106 -6.56 10.59 -0.96
CA ALA A 106 -5.80 11.82 -1.16
C ALA A 106 -6.05 12.93 -0.11
N PRO A 107 -7.28 13.25 0.34
CA PRO A 107 -7.50 14.27 1.37
C PRO A 107 -6.81 13.98 2.71
N TYR A 108 -6.61 12.70 3.03
CA TYR A 108 -6.08 12.21 4.31
C TYR A 108 -4.62 11.77 4.22
N VAL A 109 -4.02 11.71 3.02
CA VAL A 109 -2.63 11.26 2.85
C VAL A 109 -1.65 12.23 3.53
N VAL A 110 -0.86 11.68 4.44
CA VAL A 110 0.14 12.41 5.26
C VAL A 110 1.55 11.84 5.12
N THR A 111 1.66 10.60 4.65
CA THR A 111 2.90 9.98 4.14
C THR A 111 2.52 8.92 3.11
N THR A 112 3.50 8.39 2.38
CA THR A 112 3.28 7.34 1.35
C THR A 112 4.31 6.24 1.46
N HIS A 113 3.98 5.07 0.92
CA HIS A 113 4.91 4.03 0.52
C HIS A 113 4.63 3.66 -0.93
N VAL A 114 5.59 3.93 -1.81
CA VAL A 114 5.41 3.80 -3.26
C VAL A 114 6.20 2.62 -3.78
N ARG A 115 5.47 1.73 -4.45
CA ARG A 115 5.96 0.56 -5.19
C ARG A 115 5.09 0.31 -6.43
N ASP A 116 5.66 -0.35 -7.42
CA ASP A 116 4.97 -0.67 -8.68
C ASP A 116 4.53 -2.13 -8.71
N SER A 117 3.56 -2.46 -9.55
CA SER A 117 2.89 -3.76 -9.57
C SER A 117 2.49 -4.17 -10.98
N ARG A 118 2.66 -5.46 -11.28
CA ARG A 118 1.99 -6.10 -12.43
C ARG A 118 0.71 -6.76 -11.95
N VAL A 119 -0.39 -6.47 -12.63
CA VAL A 119 -1.69 -7.14 -12.51
C VAL A 119 -1.93 -7.90 -13.81
N MET A 120 -2.00 -9.23 -13.74
CA MET A 120 -1.91 -10.12 -14.90
C MET A 120 -3.09 -11.09 -14.91
N PRO A 121 -3.54 -11.57 -16.09
CA PRO A 121 -4.62 -12.54 -16.16
C PRO A 121 -4.19 -13.88 -15.53
N HIS A 122 -5.14 -14.58 -14.92
CA HIS A 122 -4.94 -15.92 -14.37
C HIS A 122 -6.22 -16.75 -14.56
N PRO A 123 -6.17 -18.09 -14.77
CA PRO A 123 -7.38 -18.90 -14.98
C PRO A 123 -8.44 -18.84 -13.87
N ARG A 124 -8.06 -18.40 -12.66
CA ARG A 124 -8.95 -18.21 -11.49
C ARG A 124 -9.38 -16.75 -11.26
N GLY A 125 -8.90 -15.81 -12.06
CA GLY A 125 -9.12 -14.36 -11.89
C GLY A 125 -7.91 -13.57 -12.37
N ALA A 126 -7.12 -13.05 -11.44
CA ALA A 126 -5.83 -12.41 -11.72
C ALA A 126 -4.70 -13.03 -10.90
N GLN A 127 -3.47 -12.67 -11.26
CA GLN A 127 -2.31 -12.79 -10.39
C GLN A 127 -1.59 -11.45 -10.33
N VAL A 128 -1.00 -11.12 -9.19
CA VAL A 128 -0.33 -9.83 -8.96
C VAL A 128 1.09 -10.03 -8.43
N GLN A 129 2.02 -9.22 -8.90
CA GLN A 129 3.42 -9.30 -8.50
C GLN A 129 3.99 -7.89 -8.30
N TRP A 130 4.69 -7.69 -7.18
CA TRP A 130 5.45 -6.46 -6.95
C TRP A 130 6.76 -6.49 -7.75
N VAL A 131 7.09 -5.34 -8.33
CA VAL A 131 8.14 -5.20 -9.34
C VAL A 131 8.91 -3.89 -9.14
N PRO A 132 10.11 -3.74 -9.74
CA PRO A 132 10.81 -2.46 -9.76
C PRO A 132 9.94 -1.35 -10.37
N MET A 133 10.13 -0.09 -9.93
CA MET A 133 9.36 1.04 -10.44
C MET A 133 9.53 1.19 -11.96
N GLY A 134 8.42 1.31 -12.68
CA GLY A 134 8.39 1.39 -14.14
C GLY A 134 8.30 0.03 -14.84
N GLN A 135 8.24 -1.08 -14.09
CA GLN A 135 8.04 -2.42 -14.64
C GLN A 135 6.59 -2.92 -14.53
N GLY A 136 5.70 -2.17 -13.86
CA GLY A 136 4.30 -2.55 -13.64
C GLY A 136 3.33 -2.06 -14.72
N ASN A 137 2.04 -2.28 -14.48
CA ASN A 137 0.93 -1.84 -15.36
C ASN A 137 -0.19 -1.09 -14.59
N VAL A 138 0.01 -0.77 -13.31
CA VAL A 138 -0.96 -0.06 -12.45
C VAL A 138 -1.00 1.46 -12.65
N ALA A 139 -0.44 1.96 -13.75
CA ALA A 139 -0.35 3.40 -14.08
C ALA A 139 0.24 4.26 -12.96
N ILE A 140 1.35 3.81 -12.35
CA ILE A 140 1.97 4.44 -11.18
C ILE A 140 2.31 5.93 -11.38
N GLY A 141 2.59 6.37 -12.60
CA GLY A 141 2.74 7.80 -12.93
C GLY A 141 1.49 8.63 -12.62
N ALA A 142 0.31 8.16 -13.02
CA ALA A 142 -0.96 8.84 -12.76
C ALA A 142 -1.28 8.92 -11.25
N VAL A 143 -0.86 7.90 -10.48
CA VAL A 143 -0.95 7.91 -9.01
C VAL A 143 -0.10 9.04 -8.42
N ILE A 144 1.15 9.16 -8.86
CA ILE A 144 2.08 10.21 -8.41
C ILE A 144 1.60 11.61 -8.82
N ASP A 145 1.09 11.77 -10.04
CA ASP A 145 0.58 13.06 -10.52
C ASP A 145 -0.68 13.48 -9.76
N HIS A 146 -1.58 12.53 -9.45
CA HIS A 146 -2.73 12.80 -8.57
C HIS A 146 -2.29 13.25 -7.17
N LEU A 147 -1.31 12.55 -6.57
CA LEU A 147 -0.78 12.90 -5.24
C LEU A 147 -0.08 14.26 -5.25
N ARG A 148 0.71 14.59 -6.27
CA ARG A 148 1.31 15.93 -6.43
C ARG A 148 0.26 17.02 -6.55
N ALA A 149 -0.79 16.81 -7.35
CA ALA A 149 -1.84 17.78 -7.57
C ALA A 149 -2.69 18.05 -6.33
N ARG A 150 -2.89 17.05 -5.46
CA ARG A 150 -3.75 17.15 -4.26
C ARG A 150 -3.00 17.34 -2.95
N ARG A 151 -1.77 16.85 -2.85
CA ARG A 151 -0.94 16.81 -1.64
C ARG A 151 0.53 17.16 -1.98
N PRO A 152 0.82 18.35 -2.55
CA PRO A 152 2.15 18.71 -3.06
C PRO A 152 3.28 18.70 -2.02
N GLN A 153 2.94 18.72 -0.72
CA GLN A 153 3.90 18.67 0.39
C GLN A 153 4.15 17.24 0.92
N VAL A 154 3.44 16.21 0.45
CA VAL A 154 3.67 14.84 0.95
C VAL A 154 4.98 14.27 0.40
N ALA A 155 5.75 13.64 1.28
CA ALA A 155 6.92 12.87 0.86
C ALA A 155 6.49 11.62 0.07
N ILE A 156 7.15 11.41 -1.06
CA ILE A 156 7.10 10.15 -1.81
C ILE A 156 8.22 9.24 -1.33
N ASN A 157 7.91 8.30 -0.44
CA ASN A 157 8.89 7.34 0.08
C ASN A 157 8.83 6.07 -0.76
N LEU A 158 9.98 5.57 -1.23
CA LEU A 158 10.04 4.34 -2.01
C LEU A 158 10.13 3.14 -1.06
N GLU A 159 9.28 2.14 -1.27
CA GLU A 159 9.33 0.89 -0.53
C GLU A 159 9.40 -0.29 -1.52
N ILE A 160 10.61 -0.60 -1.98
CA ILE A 160 10.82 -1.54 -3.08
C ILE A 160 10.93 -2.97 -2.55
N ILE A 161 9.81 -3.68 -2.50
CA ILE A 161 9.76 -5.11 -2.19
C ILE A 161 9.75 -5.90 -3.50
N THR A 162 10.76 -6.74 -3.70
CA THR A 162 10.89 -7.63 -4.86
C THR A 162 11.43 -9.00 -4.43
N GLY A 163 11.23 -10.01 -5.26
CA GLY A 163 11.55 -11.40 -4.97
C GLY A 163 10.45 -12.20 -4.26
N LEU A 164 9.20 -11.72 -4.30
CA LEU A 164 8.03 -12.53 -3.94
C LEU A 164 7.42 -13.17 -5.21
N PRO A 165 6.92 -14.42 -5.13
CA PRO A 165 6.18 -15.05 -6.22
C PRO A 165 4.86 -14.31 -6.50
N PRO A 166 4.30 -14.41 -7.72
CA PRO A 166 3.00 -13.84 -8.03
C PRO A 166 1.89 -14.40 -7.11
N ARG A 167 1.11 -13.50 -6.51
CA ARG A 167 -0.05 -13.84 -5.68
C ARG A 167 -1.28 -14.01 -6.57
N VAL A 168 -1.88 -15.19 -6.56
CA VAL A 168 -3.17 -15.43 -7.23
C VAL A 168 -4.30 -14.76 -6.45
N LEU A 169 -5.22 -14.11 -7.17
CA LEU A 169 -6.44 -13.49 -6.65
C LEU A 169 -7.63 -14.21 -7.33
N PRO A 170 -8.21 -15.24 -6.68
CA PRO A 170 -9.13 -16.17 -7.31
C PRO A 170 -10.58 -15.63 -7.36
N TYR A 171 -10.79 -14.41 -7.86
CA TYR A 171 -12.10 -13.75 -7.82
C TYR A 171 -13.17 -14.34 -8.77
N PHE A 172 -12.85 -15.36 -9.57
CA PHE A 172 -13.88 -16.16 -10.23
C PHE A 172 -14.54 -17.18 -9.29
N GLU A 173 -13.98 -17.43 -8.11
CA GLU A 173 -14.59 -18.27 -7.07
C GLU A 173 -15.50 -17.42 -6.17
N PRO A 174 -16.78 -17.83 -5.95
CA PRO A 174 -17.71 -17.08 -5.10
C PRO A 174 -17.17 -16.79 -3.69
N ASP A 175 -16.43 -17.74 -3.10
CA ASP A 175 -15.92 -17.63 -1.73
C ASP A 175 -14.87 -16.53 -1.55
N PHE A 176 -14.18 -16.12 -2.63
CA PHE A 176 -13.26 -14.97 -2.58
C PHE A 176 -13.98 -13.68 -2.18
N TRP A 177 -15.25 -13.53 -2.58
CA TRP A 177 -16.04 -12.32 -2.33
C TRP A 177 -16.51 -12.18 -0.89
N GLN A 178 -16.44 -13.24 -0.08
CA GLN A 178 -16.69 -13.16 1.37
C GLN A 178 -15.70 -12.20 2.07
N LEU A 179 -14.51 -11.98 1.49
CA LEU A 179 -13.50 -11.04 1.98
C LEU A 179 -13.85 -9.56 1.73
N PHE A 180 -14.71 -9.30 0.73
CA PHE A 180 -15.02 -7.97 0.20
C PHE A 180 -16.53 -7.80 -0.07
N PRO A 181 -17.41 -8.03 0.94
CA PRO A 181 -18.86 -8.03 0.74
C PRO A 181 -19.43 -6.66 0.33
N GLU A 182 -18.67 -5.58 0.54
CA GLU A 182 -19.05 -4.19 0.20
C GLU A 182 -18.34 -3.67 -1.07
N MET A 183 -17.63 -4.54 -1.82
CA MET A 183 -16.91 -4.13 -3.03
C MET A 183 -17.86 -3.63 -4.13
N LEU A 184 -17.64 -2.39 -4.58
CA LEU A 184 -18.41 -1.81 -5.67
C LEU A 184 -17.94 -2.38 -7.01
N ALA A 185 -18.88 -2.84 -7.84
CA ALA A 185 -18.57 -3.38 -9.17
C ALA A 185 -17.80 -2.37 -10.06
N ALA A 186 -18.09 -1.07 -9.93
CA ALA A 186 -17.38 -0.01 -10.64
C ALA A 186 -15.92 0.16 -10.19
N ASP A 187 -15.63 -0.07 -8.91
CA ASP A 187 -14.28 0.01 -8.35
C ASP A 187 -13.46 -1.22 -8.75
N PHE A 188 -14.05 -2.41 -8.62
CA PHE A 188 -13.45 -3.66 -9.08
C PHE A 188 -13.18 -3.65 -10.60
N ALA A 189 -14.07 -3.06 -11.41
CA ALA A 189 -13.86 -2.93 -12.85
C ALA A 189 -12.57 -2.15 -13.21
N ARG A 190 -12.16 -1.16 -12.39
CA ARG A 190 -10.88 -0.45 -12.57
C ARG A 190 -9.69 -1.35 -12.35
N PHE A 191 -9.76 -2.25 -11.36
CA PHE A 191 -8.73 -3.26 -11.12
C PHE A 191 -8.68 -4.28 -12.28
N VAL A 192 -9.82 -4.81 -12.72
CA VAL A 192 -9.90 -5.74 -13.86
C VAL A 192 -9.34 -5.10 -15.13
N ALA A 193 -9.58 -3.80 -15.35
CA ALA A 193 -9.01 -3.07 -16.49
C ALA A 193 -7.47 -3.06 -16.52
N ARG A 194 -6.77 -3.35 -15.41
CA ARG A 194 -5.31 -3.54 -15.39
C ARG A 194 -4.87 -4.89 -15.94
N THR A 195 -5.65 -5.95 -15.76
CA THR A 195 -5.31 -7.32 -16.24
C THR A 195 -5.13 -7.41 -17.76
N VAL A 196 -5.72 -6.49 -18.51
CA VAL A 196 -5.62 -6.42 -19.97
C VAL A 196 -4.55 -5.43 -20.47
N GLN A 197 -3.86 -4.72 -19.58
CA GLN A 197 -2.77 -3.81 -19.95
C GLN A 197 -1.41 -4.53 -19.94
N PRO A 198 -0.52 -4.29 -20.92
CA PRO A 198 0.84 -4.77 -20.86
C PRO A 198 1.63 -4.08 -19.74
N PRO A 199 2.64 -4.73 -19.14
CA PRO A 199 2.98 -6.16 -19.28
C PRO A 199 1.97 -7.10 -18.61
N ASN A 200 1.60 -8.16 -19.32
CA ASN A 200 0.59 -9.16 -18.93
C ASN A 200 1.19 -10.51 -18.47
N ALA A 201 2.50 -10.56 -18.22
CA ALA A 201 3.22 -11.76 -17.79
C ALA A 201 4.13 -11.45 -16.58
N PRO A 202 4.44 -12.45 -15.72
CA PRO A 202 5.30 -12.28 -14.56
C PRO A 202 6.60 -11.56 -14.88
N PHE A 203 7.07 -10.75 -13.95
CA PHE A 203 8.38 -10.13 -14.06
C PHE A 203 9.45 -11.18 -13.79
N ALA A 204 10.44 -11.28 -14.68
CA ALA A 204 11.53 -12.25 -14.55
C ALA A 204 12.44 -11.83 -13.38
N GLN A 205 12.23 -12.45 -12.22
CA GLN A 205 13.03 -12.25 -11.02
C GLN A 205 13.23 -13.57 -10.28
N LEU A 206 14.29 -13.66 -9.48
CA LEU A 206 14.46 -14.70 -8.47
C LEU A 206 13.42 -14.48 -7.37
N GLU A 207 12.84 -15.58 -6.90
CA GLU A 207 11.74 -15.58 -5.93
C GLU A 207 12.13 -16.39 -4.68
N ALA A 208 11.75 -15.89 -3.51
CA ALA A 208 11.75 -16.64 -2.25
C ALA A 208 10.29 -16.87 -1.82
N PRO A 209 9.77 -18.11 -1.90
CA PRO A 209 8.48 -18.44 -1.32
C PRO A 209 8.48 -18.18 0.20
N PRO A 210 7.42 -17.55 0.75
CA PRO A 210 7.28 -17.39 2.19
C PRO A 210 7.38 -18.73 2.92
N GLY A 211 8.19 -18.80 3.97
CA GLY A 211 8.41 -20.02 4.76
C GLY A 211 9.40 -21.04 4.16
N ALA A 212 10.05 -20.74 3.02
CA ALA A 212 11.16 -21.56 2.53
C ALA A 212 12.34 -21.57 3.52
N ALA A 213 13.03 -22.71 3.62
CA ALA A 213 14.25 -22.81 4.41
C ALA A 213 15.36 -21.89 3.83
N PRO A 214 16.20 -21.26 4.68
CA PRO A 214 17.21 -20.33 4.21
C PRO A 214 18.35 -21.07 3.47
N ASP A 215 18.37 -20.97 2.14
CA ASP A 215 19.52 -21.30 1.30
C ASP A 215 20.47 -20.08 1.21
N PRO A 216 21.69 -20.12 1.75
CA PRO A 216 22.64 -19.01 1.69
C PRO A 216 22.97 -18.55 0.25
N ALA A 217 23.00 -19.46 -0.72
CA ALA A 217 23.32 -19.13 -2.11
C ALA A 217 22.16 -18.38 -2.79
N LEU A 218 20.93 -18.79 -2.54
CA LEU A 218 19.74 -18.06 -2.97
C LEU A 218 19.63 -16.69 -2.25
N CYS A 219 19.87 -16.64 -0.94
CA CYS A 219 19.84 -15.39 -0.16
C CYS A 219 20.81 -14.33 -0.70
N GLU A 220 22.05 -14.70 -1.02
CA GLU A 220 23.02 -13.74 -1.58
C GLU A 220 22.60 -13.26 -2.98
N ARG A 221 22.08 -14.15 -3.83
CA ARG A 221 21.56 -13.77 -5.16
C ARG A 221 20.34 -12.85 -5.06
N LEU A 222 19.42 -13.11 -4.12
CA LEU A 222 18.29 -12.24 -3.83
C LEU A 222 18.74 -10.87 -3.32
N ARG A 223 19.74 -10.82 -2.44
CA ARG A 223 20.31 -9.56 -1.92
C ARG A 223 20.89 -8.70 -3.05
N LEU A 224 21.62 -9.32 -3.99
CA LEU A 224 22.15 -8.63 -5.17
C LEU A 224 21.02 -8.14 -6.09
N GLN A 225 20.03 -8.98 -6.36
CA GLN A 225 18.86 -8.61 -7.17
C GLN A 225 18.05 -7.47 -6.55
N GLN A 226 17.69 -7.57 -5.27
CA GLN A 226 16.91 -6.54 -4.56
C GLN A 226 17.63 -5.20 -4.54
N ARG A 227 18.97 -5.20 -4.39
CA ARG A 227 19.80 -4.01 -4.55
C ARG A 227 19.70 -3.43 -5.96
N GLN A 228 19.85 -4.25 -7.00
CA GLN A 228 19.72 -3.80 -8.39
C GLN A 228 18.33 -3.19 -8.65
N HIS A 229 17.26 -3.90 -8.24
CA HIS A 229 15.87 -3.45 -8.37
C HIS A 229 15.61 -2.13 -7.63
N PHE A 230 16.22 -1.92 -6.46
CA PHE A 230 16.16 -0.64 -5.76
C PHE A 230 16.88 0.48 -6.53
N GLU A 231 18.10 0.24 -7.01
CA GLU A 231 18.87 1.22 -7.80
C GLU A 231 18.18 1.58 -9.13
N GLU A 232 17.56 0.60 -9.80
CA GLU A 232 16.70 0.80 -10.97
C GLU A 232 15.43 1.60 -10.64
N SER A 233 14.77 1.29 -9.53
CA SER A 233 13.57 2.01 -9.09
C SER A 233 13.86 3.46 -8.76
N VAL A 234 14.95 3.73 -8.03
CA VAL A 234 15.43 5.09 -7.74
C VAL A 234 15.76 5.84 -9.03
N ARG A 235 16.38 5.17 -10.01
CA ARG A 235 16.68 5.75 -11.33
C ARG A 235 15.39 6.15 -12.06
N TYR A 236 14.44 5.22 -12.20
CA TYR A 236 13.15 5.48 -12.84
C TYR A 236 12.38 6.64 -12.17
N CYS A 237 12.31 6.63 -10.83
CA CYS A 237 11.66 7.70 -10.07
C CYS A 237 12.30 9.07 -10.35
N ARG A 238 13.63 9.14 -10.47
CA ARG A 238 14.34 10.39 -10.81
C ARG A 238 14.15 10.81 -12.26
N THR A 239 14.41 9.90 -13.22
CA THR A 239 14.52 10.26 -14.64
C THR A 239 13.20 10.23 -15.41
N VAL A 240 12.18 9.51 -14.92
CA VAL A 240 10.87 9.39 -15.58
C VAL A 240 9.79 10.09 -14.77
N LEU A 241 9.75 9.89 -13.45
CA LEU A 241 8.75 10.52 -12.60
C LEU A 241 9.17 11.91 -12.07
N GLY A 242 10.42 12.35 -12.24
CA GLY A 242 10.90 13.64 -11.73
C GLY A 242 10.87 13.75 -10.19
N LEU A 243 11.08 12.64 -9.48
CA LEU A 243 11.11 12.57 -8.02
C LEU A 243 12.54 12.71 -7.48
N GLY A 244 12.68 13.20 -6.25
CA GLY A 244 13.98 13.29 -5.56
C GLY A 244 14.74 14.60 -5.79
N GLU A 245 14.17 15.56 -6.52
CA GLU A 245 14.57 16.96 -6.44
C GLU A 245 14.10 17.56 -5.10
N ARG A 246 14.78 18.60 -4.60
CA ARG A 246 14.74 19.00 -3.17
C ARG A 246 13.36 19.52 -2.71
N GLY A 247 12.52 18.62 -2.21
CA GLY A 247 11.22 18.92 -1.58
C GLY A 247 11.29 19.50 -0.16
N ARG A 248 12.23 20.41 0.14
CA ARG A 248 12.23 21.28 1.33
C ARG A 248 12.92 22.61 1.03
N SER A 249 12.12 23.57 0.59
CA SER A 249 12.46 24.98 0.40
C SER A 249 11.29 25.82 0.93
N GLY A 250 11.18 25.89 2.26
CA GLY A 250 10.08 26.50 3.01
C GLY A 250 10.24 26.24 4.49
#